data_AF-A0A1Y2BSB9-F1
#
_entry.id   AF-A0A1Y2BSB9-F1
#
_cell.length_a   1.000
_cell.length_b   1.000
_cell.length_c   1.000
_cell.angle_alpha   90.00
_cell.angle_beta   90.00
_cell.angle_gamma   90.00
#
_symmetry.space_group_name_H-M   'P 1'
#
loop_
_entity.id
_entity.type
_entity.pdbx_description
1 polymer ?
#
loop_
_entity_poly.entity_id
_entity_poly.type
_entity_poly.pdbx_seq_one_letter_code
_entity_poly.pdbx_strand_id
1 'polypeptide(L)'
;MSLKGFTKAVARLPQLVMSKSGYSQETVDPEYQDLEERFKLLDTSARKLSEDAKKFKDALSSMLSHQESFASTLLEVYSPISAYSPSTNADGQVISPRRSSTKQHAETPQMSFKAAQDFQSYAQSARQALLPDLETIERRLVAPTQDLVGMLDSVKRVMVKRSHKLLDYDRHREAVKKLKEKERTVSDEKALGKAEQSFDQATREYTHINNLLKQQLPLLLRLKAPFIDPCFQTLYWYQLKVHQILYQSFSQLLRQPAFDTTVSAAVGFESKVDAQSALLTDLTLLAKNRKPIISNNPLSPDYVPPTSTSDPTSSSSPTHQPPPSYTQPTSFQTLHTSQSPYPTNTTTTTDYPLPRSLPTQPAANCVTALYDYEAQAEGDLSFHRDDVIEVIERTADPNDWWTGRLNGKQGIFPGNYVA
;
A
#
# COMPACT_ATOMS: atom_id res chain seq x y z
N MET A 1 -3.77 11.35 34.98
CA MET A 1 -4.89 12.33 35.01
C MET A 1 -4.92 13.02 36.37
N SER A 2 -5.10 14.34 36.43
CA SER A 2 -5.22 15.08 37.71
C SER A 2 -6.61 14.85 38.35
N LEU A 3 -6.70 14.83 39.68
CA LEU A 3 -7.96 14.78 40.44
C LEU A 3 -8.99 15.84 39.97
N LYS A 4 -8.51 17.02 39.54
CA LYS A 4 -9.36 18.09 38.96
C LYS A 4 -9.93 17.74 37.58
N GLY A 5 -9.26 16.87 36.81
CA GLY A 5 -9.75 16.37 35.53
C GLY A 5 -10.81 15.30 35.70
N PHE A 6 -10.62 14.40 36.67
CA PHE A 6 -11.58 13.34 37.01
C PHE A 6 -12.91 13.92 37.51
N THR A 7 -12.85 14.88 38.43
CA THR A 7 -14.06 15.59 38.94
C THR A 7 -14.85 16.28 37.83
N LYS A 8 -14.17 16.92 36.86
CA LYS A 8 -14.84 17.52 35.69
C LYS A 8 -15.45 16.49 34.75
N ALA A 9 -14.81 15.34 34.58
CA ALA A 9 -15.35 14.25 33.75
C ALA A 9 -16.63 13.67 34.35
N VAL A 10 -16.63 13.39 35.66
CA VAL A 10 -17.83 12.92 36.40
C VAL A 10 -18.96 13.95 36.30
N ALA A 11 -18.64 15.24 36.37
CA ALA A 11 -19.65 16.30 36.27
C ALA A 11 -20.27 16.48 34.87
N ARG A 12 -19.71 15.86 33.81
CA ARG A 12 -20.23 15.92 32.42
C ARG A 12 -21.06 14.70 32.03
N LEU A 13 -20.87 13.58 32.72
CA LEU A 13 -21.58 12.31 32.48
C LEU A 13 -23.11 12.46 32.41
N PRO A 14 -23.79 13.21 33.31
CA PRO A 14 -25.23 13.39 33.25
C PRO A 14 -25.71 14.06 31.97
N GLN A 15 -25.02 15.12 31.52
CA GLN A 15 -25.39 15.85 30.30
C GLN A 15 -25.17 14.99 29.05
N LEU A 16 -24.10 14.18 29.02
CA LEU A 16 -23.80 13.26 27.92
C LEU A 16 -24.89 12.17 27.76
N VAL A 17 -25.45 11.70 28.88
CA VAL A 17 -26.55 10.72 28.87
C VAL A 17 -27.87 11.39 28.45
N MET A 18 -28.13 12.61 28.93
CA MET A 18 -29.34 13.37 28.57
C MET A 18 -29.35 13.80 27.10
N SER A 19 -28.21 14.19 26.54
CA SER A 19 -28.12 14.56 25.12
C SER A 19 -28.38 13.38 24.20
N LYS A 20 -27.82 12.20 24.52
CA LYS A 20 -28.10 10.95 23.79
C LYS A 20 -29.54 10.45 23.91
N SER A 21 -30.26 10.85 24.97
CA SER A 21 -31.66 10.47 25.22
C SER A 21 -32.67 11.45 24.59
N GLY A 22 -32.20 12.55 23.97
CA GLY A 22 -33.07 13.55 23.33
C GLY A 22 -33.82 14.48 24.31
N TYR A 23 -33.53 14.40 25.61
CA TYR A 23 -34.21 15.19 26.65
C TYR A 23 -33.58 16.57 26.91
N SER A 24 -32.40 16.88 26.33
CA SER A 24 -31.74 18.18 26.47
C SER A 24 -31.68 18.94 25.14
N GLN A 25 -31.94 20.25 25.17
CA GLN A 25 -31.65 21.13 24.03
C GLN A 25 -30.12 21.24 23.84
N GLU A 26 -29.60 20.53 22.84
CA GLU A 26 -28.18 20.54 22.48
C GLU A 26 -27.89 21.72 21.54
N THR A 27 -26.71 22.34 21.71
CA THR A 27 -26.28 23.41 20.82
C THR A 27 -25.72 22.82 19.52
N VAL A 28 -26.43 23.07 18.41
CA VAL A 28 -26.02 22.62 17.07
C VAL A 28 -25.19 23.71 16.38
N ASP A 29 -24.07 23.33 15.79
CA ASP A 29 -23.16 24.22 15.05
C ASP A 29 -22.82 23.60 13.68
N PRO A 30 -23.67 23.81 12.65
CA PRO A 30 -23.53 23.14 11.35
C PRO A 30 -22.22 23.46 10.63
N GLU A 31 -21.74 24.70 10.76
CA GLU A 31 -20.47 25.14 10.17
C GLU A 31 -19.29 24.37 10.77
N TYR A 32 -19.27 24.20 12.10
CA TYR A 32 -18.21 23.40 12.72
C TYR A 32 -18.34 21.91 12.38
N GLN A 33 -19.57 21.38 12.26
CA GLN A 33 -19.80 19.98 11.91
C GLN A 33 -19.20 19.62 10.54
N ASP A 34 -19.42 20.44 9.51
CA ASP A 34 -18.79 20.25 8.18
C ASP A 34 -17.25 20.28 8.28
N LEU A 35 -16.69 21.24 9.03
CA LEU A 35 -15.24 21.31 9.24
C LEU A 35 -14.68 20.09 9.99
N GLU A 36 -15.42 19.58 10.98
CA GLU A 36 -15.06 18.39 11.74
C GLU A 36 -15.06 17.14 10.86
N GLU A 37 -16.06 16.97 9.98
CA GLU A 37 -16.14 15.87 9.04
C GLU A 37 -14.98 15.89 8.03
N ARG A 38 -14.67 17.05 7.46
CA ARG A 38 -13.52 17.22 6.56
C ARG A 38 -12.20 16.94 7.25
N PHE A 39 -12.06 17.37 8.51
CA PHE A 39 -10.89 17.04 9.32
C PHE A 39 -10.76 15.54 9.56
N LYS A 40 -11.87 14.83 9.90
CA LYS A 40 -11.85 13.37 10.10
C LYS A 40 -11.44 12.62 8.85
N LEU A 41 -11.91 13.06 7.68
CA LEU A 41 -11.48 12.50 6.40
C LEU A 41 -9.98 12.70 6.19
N LEU A 42 -9.46 13.91 6.40
CA LEU A 42 -8.02 14.20 6.31
C LEU A 42 -7.19 13.37 7.30
N ASP A 43 -7.61 13.26 8.56
CA ASP A 43 -6.94 12.45 9.61
C ASP A 43 -6.86 10.98 9.20
N THR A 44 -7.95 10.44 8.66
CA THR A 44 -8.00 9.04 8.19
C THR A 44 -7.06 8.82 7.01
N SER A 45 -7.13 9.67 5.98
CA SER A 45 -6.28 9.56 4.79
C SER A 45 -4.80 9.77 5.11
N ALA A 46 -4.45 10.73 5.97
CA ALA A 46 -3.07 11.02 6.35
C ALA A 46 -2.44 9.84 7.12
N ARG A 47 -3.18 9.21 8.03
CA ARG A 47 -2.72 8.02 8.76
C ARG A 47 -2.48 6.85 7.83
N LYS A 48 -3.44 6.58 6.94
CA LYS A 48 -3.29 5.52 5.94
C LYS A 48 -2.07 5.76 5.05
N LEU A 49 -1.89 6.99 4.57
CA LEU A 49 -0.72 7.34 3.76
C LEU A 49 0.60 7.15 4.52
N SER A 50 0.66 7.55 5.79
CA SER A 50 1.85 7.36 6.63
C SER A 50 2.17 5.88 6.85
N GLU A 51 1.15 5.06 7.08
CA GLU A 51 1.28 3.61 7.23
C GLU A 51 1.77 2.95 5.93
N ASP A 52 1.15 3.30 4.80
CA ASP A 52 1.49 2.74 3.49
C ASP A 52 2.91 3.18 3.04
N ALA A 53 3.29 4.44 3.29
CA ALA A 53 4.65 4.93 3.05
C ALA A 53 5.72 4.13 3.81
N LYS A 54 5.46 3.86 5.09
CA LYS A 54 6.35 3.04 5.93
C LYS A 54 6.42 1.61 5.41
N LYS A 55 5.27 0.98 5.14
CA LYS A 55 5.20 -0.38 4.59
C LYS A 55 5.94 -0.51 3.27
N PHE A 56 5.80 0.47 2.38
CA PHE A 56 6.52 0.50 1.10
C PHE A 56 8.03 0.46 1.29
N LYS A 57 8.58 1.35 2.13
CA LYS A 57 10.02 1.40 2.41
C LYS A 57 10.52 0.14 3.10
N ASP A 58 9.77 -0.38 4.08
CA ASP A 58 10.15 -1.59 4.82
C ASP A 58 10.08 -2.85 3.95
N ALA A 59 9.07 -2.94 3.07
CA ALA A 59 8.97 -4.01 2.08
C ALA A 59 10.14 -3.99 1.09
N LEU A 60 10.51 -2.81 0.59
CA LEU A 60 11.67 -2.66 -0.29
C LEU A 60 12.97 -3.08 0.40
N SER A 61 13.20 -2.62 1.63
CA SER A 61 14.36 -3.02 2.43
C SER A 61 14.40 -4.53 2.70
N SER A 62 13.25 -5.12 3.02
CA SER A 62 13.13 -6.56 3.30
C SER A 62 13.37 -7.39 2.05
N MET A 63 12.77 -7.00 0.92
CA MET A 63 12.98 -7.65 -0.37
C MET A 63 14.47 -7.68 -0.75
N LEU A 64 15.17 -6.55 -0.66
CA LEU A 64 16.60 -6.47 -0.98
C LEU A 64 17.44 -7.36 -0.05
N SER A 65 17.10 -7.41 1.24
CA SER A 65 17.80 -8.23 2.23
C SER A 65 17.57 -9.73 1.99
N HIS A 66 16.32 -10.12 1.71
CA HIS A 66 15.96 -11.50 1.38
C HIS A 66 16.60 -11.94 0.07
N GLN A 67 16.68 -11.06 -0.93
CA GLN A 67 17.32 -11.34 -2.21
C GLN A 67 18.83 -11.61 -2.04
N GLU A 68 19.54 -10.82 -1.23
CA GLU A 68 20.95 -11.07 -0.92
C GLU A 68 21.15 -12.38 -0.15
N SER A 69 20.29 -12.65 0.84
CA SER A 69 20.34 -13.90 1.60
C SER A 69 20.09 -15.11 0.70
N PHE A 70 19.08 -15.05 -0.16
CA PHE A 70 18.78 -16.09 -1.14
C PHE A 70 19.96 -16.34 -2.08
N ALA A 71 20.59 -15.29 -2.59
CA ALA A 71 21.76 -15.42 -3.45
C ALA A 71 22.97 -16.05 -2.73
N SER A 72 23.16 -15.73 -1.45
CA SER A 72 24.23 -16.31 -0.63
C SER A 72 24.01 -17.79 -0.36
N THR A 73 22.80 -18.18 0.04
CA THR A 73 22.43 -19.59 0.22
C THR A 73 22.55 -20.36 -1.09
N LEU A 74 22.15 -19.75 -2.21
CA LEU A 74 22.29 -20.39 -3.52
C LEU A 74 23.76 -20.67 -3.84
N LEU A 75 24.65 -19.69 -3.65
CA LEU A 75 26.08 -19.89 -3.86
C LEU A 75 26.65 -21.00 -2.95
N GLU A 76 26.22 -21.09 -1.70
CA GLU A 76 26.60 -22.17 -0.79
C GLU A 76 26.19 -23.55 -1.33
N VAL A 77 24.98 -23.68 -1.86
CA VAL A 77 24.49 -24.92 -2.49
C VAL A 77 25.31 -25.30 -3.72
N TYR A 78 25.69 -24.32 -4.55
CA TYR A 78 26.51 -24.56 -5.74
C TYR A 78 28.01 -24.74 -5.41
N SER A 79 28.44 -24.37 -4.19
CA SER A 79 29.83 -24.46 -3.78
C SER A 79 30.29 -25.92 -3.71
N PRO A 80 31.55 -26.22 -4.06
CA PRO A 80 32.09 -27.56 -3.92
C PRO A 80 31.92 -28.03 -2.48
N ILE A 81 31.36 -29.23 -2.29
CA ILE A 81 31.31 -29.89 -0.99
C ILE A 81 32.74 -30.29 -0.63
N SER A 82 33.52 -29.31 -0.15
CA SER A 82 34.85 -29.58 0.38
C SER A 82 34.65 -30.41 1.65
N ALA A 83 35.32 -31.57 1.73
CA ALA A 83 35.30 -32.30 2.99
C ALA A 83 36.17 -31.53 3.99
N TYR A 84 35.48 -30.77 4.83
CA TYR A 84 35.90 -30.16 6.08
C TYR A 84 36.83 -28.94 6.02
N SER A 85 36.43 -27.93 6.80
CA SER A 85 37.24 -26.81 7.28
C SER A 85 38.50 -27.33 7.99
N PRO A 86 39.69 -26.73 7.79
CA PRO A 86 40.90 -27.16 8.48
C PRO A 86 40.73 -27.01 10.01
N SER A 87 40.75 -28.12 10.74
CA SER A 87 40.89 -28.06 12.20
C SER A 87 42.38 -27.96 12.56
N THR A 88 42.78 -26.84 13.15
CA THR A 88 44.08 -26.68 13.80
C THR A 88 44.05 -27.28 15.19
N ASN A 89 45.05 -28.07 15.54
CA ASN A 89 45.25 -28.52 16.92
C ASN A 89 45.65 -27.36 17.83
N ALA A 90 45.67 -27.60 19.15
CA ALA A 90 46.14 -26.64 20.15
C ALA A 90 47.56 -26.07 19.88
N ASP A 91 48.38 -26.79 19.10
CA ASP A 91 49.73 -26.39 18.68
C ASP A 91 49.79 -25.64 17.32
N GLY A 92 48.65 -25.26 16.74
CA GLY A 92 48.59 -24.50 15.48
C GLY A 92 48.91 -25.29 14.20
N GLN A 93 49.18 -26.60 14.30
CA GLN A 93 49.33 -27.47 13.13
C GLN A 93 47.97 -27.81 12.49
N VAL A 94 47.88 -27.59 11.18
CA VAL A 94 46.74 -28.00 10.35
C VAL A 94 46.75 -29.53 10.22
N ILE A 95 45.83 -30.23 10.88
CA ILE A 95 45.62 -31.65 10.57
C ILE A 95 44.95 -31.73 9.20
N SER A 96 45.68 -32.24 8.21
CA SER A 96 45.08 -32.69 6.96
C SER A 96 44.49 -34.09 7.15
N PRO A 97 43.16 -34.28 7.05
CA PRO A 97 42.59 -35.63 7.13
C PRO A 97 43.04 -36.45 5.91
N ARG A 98 43.70 -37.57 6.17
CA ARG A 98 44.13 -38.54 5.15
C ARG A 98 42.89 -39.24 4.58
N ARG A 99 42.44 -38.90 3.37
CA ARG A 99 41.27 -39.56 2.74
C ARG A 99 41.61 -40.96 2.21
N SER A 100 40.71 -41.91 2.46
CA SER A 100 40.68 -43.25 1.89
C SER A 100 39.41 -43.53 1.06
N SER A 101 38.59 -42.52 0.73
CA SER A 101 37.40 -42.71 -0.10
C SER A 101 37.68 -42.43 -1.59
N THR A 102 37.53 -43.47 -2.41
CA THR A 102 37.65 -43.46 -3.88
C THR A 102 36.36 -43.06 -4.60
N LYS A 103 35.29 -42.69 -3.88
CA LYS A 103 33.99 -42.36 -4.47
C LYS A 103 33.96 -40.91 -4.93
N GLN A 104 34.03 -40.71 -6.24
CA GLN A 104 33.88 -39.41 -6.91
C GLN A 104 32.42 -38.94 -6.81
N HIS A 105 32.24 -37.66 -6.50
CA HIS A 105 30.94 -36.97 -6.61
C HIS A 105 31.05 -36.03 -7.81
N ALA A 106 29.97 -35.87 -8.57
CA ALA A 106 29.97 -34.91 -9.68
C ALA A 106 30.13 -33.49 -9.13
N GLU A 107 31.12 -32.75 -9.65
CA GLU A 107 31.30 -31.35 -9.30
C GLU A 107 30.23 -30.50 -9.98
N THR A 108 29.87 -29.40 -9.32
CA THR A 108 29.01 -28.38 -9.90
C THR A 108 29.59 -27.88 -11.23
N PRO A 109 28.81 -27.82 -12.32
CA PRO A 109 29.27 -27.21 -13.57
C PRO A 109 29.77 -25.79 -13.35
N GLN A 110 30.95 -25.47 -13.89
CA GLN A 110 31.63 -24.19 -13.66
C GLN A 110 30.75 -22.98 -14.04
N MET A 111 29.94 -23.11 -15.10
CA MET A 111 29.00 -22.07 -15.53
C MET A 111 27.90 -21.80 -14.50
N SER A 112 27.36 -22.84 -13.86
CA SER A 112 26.34 -22.71 -12.82
C SER A 112 26.90 -22.10 -11.55
N PHE A 113 28.11 -22.50 -11.15
CA PHE A 113 28.81 -21.92 -10.01
C PHE A 113 29.11 -20.43 -10.25
N LYS A 114 29.63 -20.08 -11.43
CA LYS A 114 29.87 -18.68 -11.82
C LYS A 114 28.58 -17.86 -11.82
N ALA A 115 27.48 -18.40 -12.33
CA ALA A 115 26.19 -17.71 -12.32
C ALA A 115 25.68 -17.44 -10.90
N ALA A 116 25.86 -18.38 -9.96
CA ALA A 116 25.51 -18.17 -8.56
C ALA A 116 26.39 -17.09 -7.89
N GLN A 117 27.69 -17.07 -8.20
CA GLN A 117 28.63 -16.06 -7.70
C GLN A 117 28.30 -14.65 -8.23
N ASP A 118 28.02 -14.55 -9.53
CA ASP A 118 27.62 -13.30 -10.18
C ASP A 118 26.27 -12.82 -9.60
N PHE A 119 25.30 -13.71 -9.38
CA PHE A 119 24.01 -13.36 -8.76
C PHE A 119 24.17 -12.79 -7.35
N GLN A 120 25.00 -13.41 -6.49
CA GLN A 120 25.29 -12.87 -5.16
C GLN A 120 25.92 -11.48 -5.23
N SER A 121 26.91 -11.31 -6.11
CA SER A 121 27.62 -10.05 -6.30
C SER A 121 26.67 -8.94 -6.77
N TYR A 122 25.77 -9.23 -7.71
CA TYR A 122 24.76 -8.29 -8.19
C TYR A 122 23.70 -7.98 -7.14
N ALA A 123 23.22 -8.97 -6.37
CA ALA A 123 22.25 -8.75 -5.31
C ALA A 123 22.82 -7.83 -4.20
N GLN A 124 24.08 -8.05 -3.81
CA GLN A 124 24.80 -7.19 -2.87
C GLN A 124 24.98 -5.77 -3.42
N SER A 125 25.44 -5.65 -4.67
CA SER A 125 25.65 -4.35 -5.32
C SER A 125 24.35 -3.56 -5.46
N ALA A 126 23.25 -4.22 -5.87
CA ALA A 126 21.94 -3.60 -5.99
C ALA A 126 21.44 -3.08 -4.64
N ARG A 127 21.60 -3.87 -3.56
CA ARG A 127 21.24 -3.42 -2.21
C ARG A 127 22.08 -2.21 -1.80
N GLN A 128 23.40 -2.28 -1.96
CA GLN A 128 24.30 -1.18 -1.60
C GLN A 128 23.99 0.11 -2.37
N ALA A 129 23.67 0.01 -3.66
CA ALA A 129 23.27 1.15 -4.49
C ALA A 129 21.96 1.80 -4.01
N LEU A 130 21.04 1.01 -3.46
CA LEU A 130 19.72 1.46 -3.01
C LEU A 130 19.66 1.88 -1.54
N LEU A 131 20.65 1.54 -0.71
CA LEU A 131 20.71 1.97 0.70
C LEU A 131 20.54 3.50 0.89
N PRO A 132 21.28 4.38 0.19
CA PRO A 132 21.11 5.83 0.35
C PRO A 132 19.73 6.32 -0.10
N ASP A 133 19.12 5.61 -1.05
CA ASP A 133 17.77 5.91 -1.54
C ASP A 133 16.71 5.52 -0.49
N LEU A 134 16.87 4.39 0.19
CA LEU A 134 16.01 3.99 1.32
C LEU A 134 16.03 5.01 2.46
N GLU A 135 17.20 5.53 2.81
CA GLU A 135 17.32 6.61 3.80
C GLU A 135 16.64 7.90 3.32
N THR A 136 16.71 8.18 2.01
CA THR A 136 16.06 9.36 1.46
C THR A 136 14.54 9.20 1.42
N ILE A 137 14.02 8.01 1.11
CA ILE A 137 12.60 7.68 1.21
C ILE A 137 12.13 7.84 2.66
N GLU A 138 12.89 7.35 3.64
CA GLU A 138 12.56 7.57 5.06
C GLU A 138 12.44 9.06 5.37
N ARG A 139 13.45 9.86 5.01
CA ARG A 139 13.51 11.29 5.33
C ARG A 139 12.50 12.15 4.56
N ARG A 140 12.18 11.81 3.31
CA ARG A 140 11.39 12.66 2.39
C ARG A 140 9.97 12.18 2.13
N LEU A 141 9.63 10.96 2.56
CA LEU A 141 8.29 10.40 2.43
C LEU A 141 7.74 9.92 3.77
N VAL A 142 8.48 9.07 4.49
CA VAL A 142 7.97 8.48 5.74
C VAL A 142 7.90 9.50 6.87
N ALA A 143 8.99 10.20 7.18
CA ALA A 143 9.02 11.17 8.27
C ALA A 143 8.03 12.34 8.07
N PRO A 144 7.92 12.97 6.89
CA PRO A 144 6.94 14.04 6.68
C PRO A 144 5.49 13.57 6.85
N THR A 145 5.15 12.37 6.37
CA THR A 145 3.77 11.85 6.56
C THR A 145 3.47 11.54 8.03
N GLN A 146 4.46 11.11 8.81
CA GLN A 146 4.32 10.96 10.27
C GLN A 146 4.19 12.31 10.98
N ASP A 147 4.97 13.32 10.57
CA ASP A 147 4.89 14.68 11.11
C ASP A 147 3.48 15.27 10.88
N LEU A 148 2.88 15.04 9.72
CA LEU A 148 1.49 15.41 9.45
C LEU A 148 0.53 14.76 10.45
N VAL A 149 0.65 13.46 10.68
CA VAL A 149 -0.18 12.76 11.68
C VAL A 149 -0.01 13.40 13.06
N GLY A 150 1.23 13.72 13.47
CA GLY A 150 1.50 14.40 14.74
C GLY A 150 0.88 15.82 14.84
N MET A 151 0.89 16.58 13.74
CA MET A 151 0.20 17.86 13.66
C MET A 151 -1.32 17.68 13.80
N LEU A 152 -1.91 16.70 13.11
CA LEU A 152 -3.34 16.40 13.19
C LEU A 152 -3.74 15.94 14.60
N ASP A 153 -2.91 15.15 15.29
CA ASP A 153 -3.14 14.78 16.71
C ASP A 153 -3.19 16.01 17.63
N SER A 154 -2.40 17.03 17.34
CA SER A 154 -2.42 18.30 18.09
C SER A 154 -3.72 19.07 17.88
N VAL A 155 -4.22 19.12 16.65
CA VAL A 155 -5.52 19.75 16.32
C VAL A 155 -6.68 18.95 16.92
N LYS A 156 -6.63 17.61 16.83
CA LYS A 156 -7.63 16.70 17.41
C LYS A 156 -7.79 16.91 18.92
N ARG A 157 -6.68 17.14 19.64
CA ARG A 157 -6.72 17.49 21.08
C ARG A 157 -7.50 18.79 21.34
N VAL A 158 -7.38 19.79 20.47
CA VAL A 158 -8.14 21.05 20.58
C VAL A 158 -9.63 20.83 20.26
N MET A 159 -9.96 20.01 19.26
CA MET A 159 -11.33 19.64 18.94
C MET A 159 -12.02 18.88 20.09
N VAL A 160 -11.31 17.96 20.74
CA VAL A 160 -11.80 17.28 21.96
C VAL A 160 -11.97 18.28 23.11
N LYS A 161 -11.09 19.28 23.23
CA LYS A 161 -11.26 20.34 24.22
C LYS A 161 -12.51 21.17 23.93
N ARG A 162 -12.81 21.48 22.66
CA ARG A 162 -14.04 22.17 22.24
C ARG A 162 -15.28 21.39 22.64
N SER A 163 -15.35 20.08 22.35
CA SER A 163 -16.51 19.25 22.70
C SER A 163 -16.76 19.22 24.21
N HIS A 164 -15.69 19.15 25.03
CA HIS A 164 -15.81 19.28 26.47
C HIS A 164 -16.33 20.65 26.91
N LYS A 165 -15.94 21.74 26.23
CA LYS A 165 -16.43 23.09 26.54
C LYS A 165 -17.87 23.32 26.10
N LEU A 166 -18.31 22.70 25.00
CA LEU A 166 -19.70 22.69 24.58
C LEU A 166 -20.60 22.03 25.65
N LEU A 167 -20.19 20.86 26.14
CA LEU A 167 -20.89 20.16 27.22
C LEU A 167 -20.94 20.99 28.52
N ASP A 168 -19.83 21.64 28.89
CA ASP A 168 -19.79 22.53 30.06
C ASP A 168 -20.75 23.73 29.85
N TYR A 169 -20.77 24.34 28.66
CA TYR A 169 -21.66 25.43 28.28
C TYR A 169 -23.14 25.03 28.37
N ASP A 170 -23.54 23.92 27.73
CA ASP A 170 -24.94 23.45 27.72
C ASP A 170 -25.42 23.10 29.14
N ARG A 171 -24.57 22.44 29.94
CA ARG A 171 -24.88 22.14 31.35
C ARG A 171 -25.12 23.41 32.17
N HIS A 172 -24.25 24.42 32.03
CA HIS A 172 -24.41 25.67 32.78
C HIS A 172 -25.60 26.52 32.27
N ARG A 173 -25.89 26.49 30.96
CA ARG A 173 -27.08 27.11 30.36
C ARG A 173 -28.35 26.54 30.97
N GLU A 174 -28.43 25.21 31.05
CA GLU A 174 -29.59 24.51 31.59
C GLU A 174 -29.75 24.75 33.10
N ALA A 175 -28.64 24.82 33.85
CA ALA A 175 -28.68 25.15 35.27
C ALA A 175 -29.22 26.57 35.53
N VAL A 176 -28.80 27.57 34.75
CA VAL A 176 -29.31 28.94 34.85
C VAL A 176 -30.80 28.99 34.46
N LYS A 177 -31.20 28.30 33.39
CA LYS A 177 -32.60 28.22 32.95
C LYS A 177 -33.51 27.67 34.06
N LYS A 178 -33.15 26.52 34.64
CA LYS A 178 -33.92 25.88 35.73
C LYS A 178 -34.05 26.77 36.97
N LEU A 179 -32.99 27.50 37.34
CA LEU A 179 -33.03 28.40 38.49
C LEU A 179 -33.85 29.68 38.22
N LYS A 180 -33.98 30.11 36.96
CA LYS A 180 -34.83 31.25 36.58
C LYS A 180 -36.32 30.90 36.52
N GLU A 181 -36.66 29.66 36.20
CA GLU A 181 -38.05 29.16 36.10
C GLU A 181 -38.66 28.80 37.48
N LYS A 182 -37.86 28.70 38.54
CA LYS A 182 -38.31 28.35 39.90
C LYS A 182 -38.78 29.59 40.70
N GLU A 183 -39.79 29.45 41.55
CA GLU A 183 -40.21 30.50 42.49
C GLU A 183 -39.05 30.93 43.41
N ARG A 184 -38.83 32.24 43.55
CA ARG A 184 -37.56 32.81 44.03
C ARG A 184 -37.56 33.01 45.55
N THR A 185 -36.66 32.32 46.24
CA THR A 185 -36.27 32.66 47.63
C THR A 185 -34.97 33.48 47.65
N VAL A 186 -34.68 34.18 48.75
CA VAL A 186 -33.42 34.95 48.94
C VAL A 186 -32.17 34.04 48.81
N SER A 187 -32.29 32.76 49.19
CA SER A 187 -31.23 31.75 49.01
C SER A 187 -31.02 31.38 47.54
N ASP A 188 -32.12 31.25 46.78
CA ASP A 188 -32.07 30.93 45.35
C ASP A 188 -31.45 32.08 44.53
N GLU A 189 -31.55 33.33 44.99
CA GLU A 189 -30.93 34.49 44.32
C GLU A 189 -29.39 34.44 44.36
N LYS A 190 -28.80 34.04 45.50
CA LYS A 190 -27.35 33.82 45.62
C LYS A 190 -26.89 32.62 44.78
N ALA A 191 -27.68 31.56 44.71
CA ALA A 191 -27.38 30.39 43.89
C ALA A 191 -27.43 30.72 42.38
N LEU A 192 -28.41 31.54 41.98
CA LEU A 192 -28.55 32.05 40.62
C LEU A 192 -27.33 32.87 40.20
N GLY A 193 -26.88 33.83 41.03
CA GLY A 193 -25.71 34.65 40.70
C GLY A 193 -24.42 33.82 40.49
N LYS A 194 -24.23 32.75 41.28
CA LYS A 194 -23.11 31.82 41.09
C LYS A 194 -23.25 30.97 39.82
N ALA A 195 -24.46 30.54 39.49
CA ALA A 195 -24.73 29.80 38.27
C ALA A 195 -24.52 30.67 37.02
N GLU A 196 -24.95 31.93 37.06
CA GLU A 196 -24.73 32.92 35.99
C GLU A 196 -23.24 33.20 35.78
N GLN A 197 -22.47 33.41 36.85
CA GLN A 197 -21.01 33.57 36.75
C GLN A 197 -20.34 32.34 36.10
N SER A 198 -20.78 31.14 36.47
CA SER A 198 -20.26 29.89 35.89
C SER A 198 -20.64 29.73 34.42
N PHE A 199 -21.85 30.15 34.05
CA PHE A 199 -22.33 30.16 32.68
C PHE A 199 -21.57 31.19 31.81
N ASP A 200 -21.32 32.38 32.32
CA ASP A 200 -20.52 33.41 31.62
C ASP A 200 -19.10 32.91 31.35
N GLN A 201 -18.48 32.27 32.33
CA GLN A 201 -17.16 31.66 32.16
C GLN A 201 -17.19 30.55 31.10
N ALA A 202 -18.14 29.62 31.19
CA ALA A 202 -18.27 28.53 30.22
C ALA A 202 -18.51 29.05 28.80
N THR A 203 -19.33 30.11 28.66
CA THR A 203 -19.60 30.80 27.40
C THR A 203 -18.31 31.34 26.80
N ARG A 204 -17.53 32.12 27.55
CA ARG A 204 -16.26 32.69 27.06
C ARG A 204 -15.28 31.61 26.63
N GLU A 205 -15.13 30.55 27.42
CA GLU A 205 -14.23 29.44 27.13
C GLU A 205 -14.65 28.64 25.89
N TYR A 206 -15.95 28.35 25.73
CA TYR A 206 -16.49 27.68 24.55
C TYR A 206 -16.35 28.55 23.30
N THR A 207 -16.83 29.80 23.33
CA THR A 207 -16.80 30.71 22.18
C THR A 207 -15.37 30.95 21.70
N HIS A 208 -14.41 31.11 22.63
CA HIS A 208 -13.00 31.27 22.26
C HIS A 208 -12.45 30.08 21.46
N ILE A 209 -12.64 28.85 21.95
CA ILE A 209 -12.13 27.64 21.28
C ILE A 209 -12.92 27.35 19.99
N ASN A 210 -14.23 27.58 19.99
CA ASN A 210 -15.08 27.39 18.81
C ASN A 210 -14.62 28.29 17.67
N ASN A 211 -14.47 29.58 17.94
CA ASN A 211 -14.05 30.56 16.93
C ASN A 211 -12.61 30.30 16.46
N LEU A 212 -11.72 29.89 17.36
CA LEU A 212 -10.36 29.48 16.98
C LEU A 212 -10.38 28.33 15.97
N LEU A 213 -11.16 27.28 16.24
CA LEU A 213 -11.24 26.12 15.33
C LEU A 213 -11.88 26.49 13.99
N LYS A 214 -12.95 27.29 13.99
CA LYS A 214 -13.59 27.77 12.76
C LYS A 214 -12.66 28.60 11.88
N GLN A 215 -11.74 29.36 12.49
CA GLN A 215 -10.74 30.14 11.75
C GLN A 215 -9.58 29.28 11.24
N GLN A 216 -9.11 28.32 12.04
CA GLN A 216 -7.86 27.60 11.75
C GLN A 216 -8.06 26.32 10.93
N LEU A 217 -9.18 25.60 11.09
CA LEU A 217 -9.45 24.37 10.33
C LEU A 217 -9.48 24.59 8.81
N PRO A 218 -10.11 25.66 8.27
CA PRO A 218 -10.06 25.92 6.83
C PRO A 218 -8.63 26.12 6.30
N LEU A 219 -7.78 26.81 7.08
CA LEU A 219 -6.38 27.02 6.72
C LEU A 219 -5.61 25.71 6.68
N LEU A 220 -5.80 24.84 7.68
CA LEU A 220 -5.22 23.50 7.72
C LEU A 220 -5.66 22.66 6.51
N LEU A 221 -6.97 22.66 6.21
CA LEU A 221 -7.53 21.89 5.09
C LEU A 221 -7.00 22.37 3.73
N ARG A 222 -6.64 23.66 3.59
CA ARG A 222 -6.00 24.20 2.39
C ARG A 222 -4.56 23.71 2.22
N LEU A 223 -3.85 23.46 3.32
CA LEU A 223 -2.45 23.03 3.30
C LEU A 223 -2.26 21.55 2.94
N LYS A 224 -3.34 20.76 2.82
CA LYS A 224 -3.27 19.33 2.54
C LYS A 224 -2.51 19.00 1.24
N ALA A 225 -2.77 19.70 0.14
CA ALA A 225 -2.13 19.40 -1.15
C ALA A 225 -0.65 19.83 -1.17
N PRO A 226 -0.30 21.08 -0.79
CA PRO A 226 1.10 21.50 -0.72
C PRO A 226 1.99 20.63 0.18
N PHE A 227 1.42 20.00 1.21
CA PHE A 227 2.15 19.09 2.08
C PHE A 227 2.41 17.72 1.43
N ILE A 228 1.44 17.21 0.68
CA ILE A 228 1.49 15.87 0.08
C ILE A 228 2.23 15.87 -1.25
N ASP A 229 2.18 16.95 -2.04
CA ASP A 229 2.79 17.01 -3.36
C ASP A 229 4.29 16.62 -3.38
N PRO A 230 5.14 17.11 -2.45
CA PRO A 230 6.55 16.71 -2.40
C PRO A 230 6.75 15.23 -2.04
N CYS A 231 5.87 14.68 -1.19
CA CYS A 231 5.88 13.27 -0.81
C CYS A 231 5.53 12.40 -2.02
N PHE A 232 4.52 12.82 -2.80
CA PHE A 232 4.08 12.13 -4.02
C PHE A 232 5.20 12.10 -5.06
N GLN A 233 5.83 13.24 -5.35
CA GLN A 233 6.95 13.30 -6.29
C GLN A 233 8.12 12.40 -5.85
N THR A 234 8.44 12.40 -4.56
CA THR A 234 9.45 11.52 -3.97
C THR A 234 9.12 10.06 -4.24
N LEU A 235 7.88 9.62 -3.96
CA LEU A 235 7.45 8.23 -4.17
C LEU A 235 7.68 7.77 -5.61
N TYR A 236 7.17 8.50 -6.61
CA TYR A 236 7.28 8.09 -8.02
C TYR A 236 8.72 8.07 -8.51
N TRP A 237 9.52 9.07 -8.14
CA TRP A 237 10.91 9.15 -8.57
C TRP A 237 11.73 7.98 -8.03
N TYR A 238 11.59 7.68 -6.73
CA TYR A 238 12.30 6.57 -6.11
C TYR A 238 11.76 5.21 -6.56
N GLN A 239 10.46 5.08 -6.81
CA GLN A 239 9.90 3.87 -7.39
C GLN A 239 10.53 3.59 -8.76
N LEU A 240 10.59 4.58 -9.66
CA LEU A 240 11.23 4.42 -10.96
C LEU A 240 12.71 4.04 -10.83
N LYS A 241 13.45 4.75 -9.96
CA LYS A 241 14.87 4.51 -9.74
C LYS A 241 15.16 3.10 -9.22
N VAL A 242 14.35 2.60 -8.29
CA VAL A 242 14.45 1.22 -7.76
C VAL A 242 14.30 0.21 -8.89
N HIS A 243 13.27 0.34 -9.73
CA HIS A 243 13.05 -0.58 -10.85
C HIS A 243 14.22 -0.54 -11.85
N GLN A 244 14.76 0.65 -12.13
CA GLN A 244 15.91 0.81 -13.03
C GLN A 244 17.16 0.11 -12.48
N ILE A 245 17.50 0.31 -11.21
CA ILE A 245 18.68 -0.31 -10.59
C ILE A 245 18.53 -1.83 -10.57
N LEU A 246 17.36 -2.35 -10.20
CA LEU A 246 17.10 -3.79 -10.19
C LEU A 246 17.18 -4.38 -11.60
N TYR A 247 16.54 -3.75 -12.58
CA TYR A 247 16.60 -4.17 -13.97
C TYR A 247 18.04 -4.18 -14.50
N GLN A 248 18.79 -3.10 -14.26
CA GLN A 248 20.18 -3.01 -14.71
C GLN A 248 21.06 -4.07 -14.07
N SER A 249 20.84 -4.37 -12.78
CA SER A 249 21.62 -5.37 -12.03
C SER A 249 21.36 -6.79 -12.53
N PHE A 250 20.11 -7.15 -12.83
CA PHE A 250 19.76 -8.55 -13.15
C PHE A 250 19.63 -8.85 -14.65
N SER A 251 19.43 -7.85 -15.50
CA SER A 251 19.45 -8.05 -16.96
C SER A 251 20.82 -8.50 -17.48
N GLN A 252 21.90 -8.22 -16.75
CA GLN A 252 23.24 -8.72 -17.08
C GLN A 252 23.40 -10.20 -16.72
N LEU A 253 22.78 -10.64 -15.61
CA LEU A 253 22.82 -12.04 -15.19
C LEU A 253 22.16 -12.96 -16.22
N LEU A 254 21.00 -12.56 -16.76
CA LEU A 254 20.26 -13.34 -17.76
C LEU A 254 20.98 -13.46 -19.12
N ARG A 255 22.02 -12.66 -19.35
CA ARG A 255 22.88 -12.78 -20.55
C ARG A 255 24.00 -13.81 -20.38
N GLN A 256 24.18 -14.37 -19.18
CA GLN A 256 25.15 -15.44 -18.95
C GLN A 256 24.69 -16.73 -19.66
N PRO A 257 25.62 -17.55 -20.20
CA PRO A 257 25.26 -18.78 -20.91
C PRO A 257 24.62 -19.85 -20.01
N ALA A 258 24.65 -19.67 -18.69
CA ALA A 258 23.99 -20.54 -17.74
C ALA A 258 22.45 -20.47 -17.81
N PHE A 259 21.91 -19.42 -18.42
CA PHE A 259 20.47 -19.19 -18.56
C PHE A 259 20.06 -19.31 -20.02
N ASP A 260 19.13 -20.23 -20.30
CA ASP A 260 18.44 -20.27 -21.58
C ASP A 260 17.23 -19.33 -21.51
N THR A 261 17.30 -18.23 -22.25
CA THR A 261 16.25 -17.21 -22.32
C THR A 261 15.34 -17.39 -23.54
N THR A 262 15.56 -18.42 -24.35
CA THR A 262 14.75 -18.73 -25.54
C THR A 262 13.45 -19.45 -25.18
N VAL A 263 13.40 -20.07 -24.00
CA VAL A 263 12.24 -20.77 -23.44
C VAL A 263 11.70 -20.05 -22.22
N SER A 264 10.42 -20.24 -21.92
CA SER A 264 9.83 -19.68 -20.70
C SER A 264 10.40 -20.37 -19.45
N ALA A 265 10.37 -19.67 -18.32
CA ALA A 265 10.83 -20.22 -17.05
C ALA A 265 10.09 -21.51 -16.65
N ALA A 266 8.80 -21.61 -16.96
CA ALA A 266 7.98 -22.80 -16.70
C ALA A 266 8.45 -24.00 -17.54
N VAL A 267 8.60 -23.81 -18.86
CA VAL A 267 9.06 -24.86 -19.78
C VAL A 267 10.48 -25.31 -19.42
N GLY A 268 11.37 -24.35 -19.13
CA GLY A 268 12.74 -24.64 -18.71
C GLY A 268 12.81 -25.39 -17.37
N PHE A 269 11.86 -25.16 -16.46
CA PHE A 269 11.75 -25.89 -15.19
C PHE A 269 11.30 -27.33 -15.42
N GLU A 270 10.18 -27.54 -16.13
CA GLU A 270 9.62 -28.86 -16.39
C GLU A 270 10.64 -29.79 -17.06
N SER A 271 11.33 -29.30 -18.10
CA SER A 271 12.39 -30.05 -18.78
C SER A 271 13.51 -30.52 -17.83
N LYS A 272 13.89 -29.68 -16.86
CA LYS A 272 14.93 -30.04 -15.88
C LYS A 272 14.40 -30.96 -14.79
N VAL A 273 13.14 -30.83 -14.39
CA VAL A 273 12.50 -31.70 -13.39
C VAL A 273 12.39 -33.13 -13.91
N ASP A 274 11.99 -33.33 -15.16
CA ASP A 274 11.92 -34.66 -15.77
C ASP A 274 13.29 -35.34 -15.77
N ALA A 275 14.34 -34.61 -16.18
CA ALA A 275 15.71 -35.10 -16.15
C ALA A 275 16.18 -35.47 -14.73
N GLN A 276 15.82 -34.67 -13.71
CA GLN A 276 16.16 -34.95 -12.32
C GLN A 276 15.34 -36.11 -11.72
N SER A 277 14.08 -36.28 -12.15
CA SER A 277 13.20 -37.35 -11.68
C SER A 277 13.75 -38.74 -12.04
N ALA A 278 14.37 -38.87 -13.22
CA ALA A 278 15.07 -40.07 -13.64
C ALA A 278 16.23 -40.41 -12.68
N LEU A 279 17.08 -39.41 -12.36
CA LEU A 279 18.21 -39.57 -11.44
C LEU A 279 17.79 -39.93 -10.01
N LEU A 280 16.63 -39.44 -9.55
CA LEU A 280 16.10 -39.76 -8.23
C LEU A 280 15.59 -41.22 -8.13
N THR A 281 15.18 -41.82 -9.24
CA THR A 281 14.73 -43.22 -9.30
C THR A 281 15.88 -44.19 -9.03
N ASP A 282 17.09 -43.82 -9.45
CA ASP A 282 18.32 -44.59 -9.20
C ASP A 282 18.78 -44.54 -7.73
N LEU A 283 18.25 -43.59 -6.95
CA LEU A 283 18.60 -43.37 -5.56
C LEU A 283 17.80 -44.31 -4.63
N THR A 284 18.30 -45.52 -4.45
CA THR A 284 17.66 -46.59 -3.63
C THR A 284 17.31 -46.18 -2.19
N LEU A 285 18.00 -45.17 -1.64
CA LEU A 285 17.67 -44.57 -0.33
C LEU A 285 16.26 -43.95 -0.29
N LEU A 286 15.77 -43.46 -1.43
CA LEU A 286 14.44 -42.85 -1.57
C LEU A 286 13.36 -43.87 -1.94
N ALA A 287 13.73 -45.02 -2.50
CA ALA A 287 12.79 -46.03 -2.99
C ALA A 287 11.87 -46.63 -1.90
N LYS A 288 12.28 -46.62 -0.62
CA LYS A 288 11.48 -47.16 0.50
C LYS A 288 10.70 -46.11 1.30
N ASN A 289 11.01 -44.82 1.18
CA ASN A 289 10.52 -43.78 2.09
C ASN A 289 9.99 -42.50 1.41
N ARG A 290 10.04 -42.39 0.08
CA ARG A 290 9.56 -41.19 -0.63
C ARG A 290 8.02 -41.18 -0.64
N LYS A 291 7.42 -40.29 0.15
CA LYS A 291 6.00 -39.95 0.02
C LYS A 291 5.80 -39.15 -1.28
N PRO A 292 4.74 -39.41 -2.08
CA PRO A 292 4.43 -38.57 -3.22
C PRO A 292 4.16 -37.14 -2.72
N ILE A 293 4.88 -36.17 -3.30
CA ILE A 293 4.66 -34.76 -3.00
C ILE A 293 3.47 -34.33 -3.87
N ILE A 294 2.28 -34.28 -3.26
CA ILE A 294 1.10 -33.69 -3.90
C ILE A 294 1.28 -32.17 -3.80
N SER A 295 1.18 -31.48 -4.93
CA SER A 295 1.21 -30.02 -4.95
C SER A 295 0.01 -29.47 -4.18
N ASN A 296 0.27 -28.64 -3.16
CA ASN A 296 -0.77 -27.84 -2.51
C ASN A 296 -1.02 -26.50 -3.23
N ASN A 297 -0.34 -26.25 -4.35
CA ASN A 297 -0.57 -25.08 -5.18
C ASN A 297 -1.74 -25.33 -6.13
N PRO A 298 -2.87 -24.60 -6.01
CA PRO A 298 -4.04 -24.75 -6.87
C PRO A 298 -3.79 -24.37 -8.34
N LEU A 299 -2.65 -23.75 -8.64
CA LEU A 299 -2.21 -23.42 -10.00
C LEU A 299 -1.30 -24.50 -10.62
N SER A 300 -1.01 -25.58 -9.90
CA SER A 300 -0.20 -26.68 -10.44
C SER A 300 -1.05 -27.63 -11.29
N PRO A 301 -0.54 -28.13 -12.44
CA PRO A 301 -1.24 -29.15 -13.24
C PRO A 301 -1.57 -30.42 -12.45
N ASP A 302 -0.77 -30.73 -11.42
CA ASP A 302 -0.91 -31.92 -10.57
C ASP A 302 -1.72 -31.66 -9.28
N TYR A 303 -2.41 -30.51 -9.18
CA TYR A 303 -3.22 -30.19 -8.01
C TYR A 303 -4.45 -31.11 -7.95
N VAL A 304 -4.49 -31.96 -6.92
CA VAL A 304 -5.69 -32.71 -6.57
C VAL A 304 -6.33 -32.03 -5.36
N PRO A 305 -7.53 -31.43 -5.48
CA PRO A 305 -8.21 -30.86 -4.33
C PRO A 305 -8.48 -31.97 -3.30
N PRO A 306 -8.26 -31.71 -2.00
CA PRO A 306 -8.54 -32.71 -0.97
C PRO A 306 -10.03 -33.10 -1.05
N THR A 307 -10.30 -34.36 -1.39
CA THR A 307 -11.67 -34.90 -1.41
C THR A 307 -12.20 -34.91 0.02
N SER A 308 -13.16 -34.04 0.28
CA SER A 308 -13.85 -33.87 1.54
C SER A 308 -14.74 -35.07 1.84
N THR A 309 -14.28 -35.98 2.70
CA THR A 309 -15.15 -36.78 3.56
C THR A 309 -15.01 -36.31 5.01
N SER A 310 -15.62 -35.16 5.31
CA SER A 310 -16.22 -34.81 6.62
C SER A 310 -16.85 -33.40 6.54
N ASP A 311 -18.00 -33.28 7.18
CA ASP A 311 -19.05 -32.24 7.13
C ASP A 311 -18.65 -30.78 7.47
N PRO A 312 -19.55 -29.80 7.23
CA PRO A 312 -19.19 -28.43 6.84
C PRO A 312 -19.02 -27.48 8.02
N THR A 313 -18.07 -26.54 7.89
CA THR A 313 -18.16 -25.21 8.52
C THR A 313 -17.62 -24.16 7.56
N SER A 314 -18.42 -23.12 7.38
CA SER A 314 -18.34 -22.08 6.36
C SER A 314 -17.05 -21.24 6.40
N SER A 315 -16.33 -21.21 5.27
CA SER A 315 -15.55 -20.04 4.87
C SER A 315 -15.72 -19.83 3.36
N SER A 316 -16.32 -18.70 3.01
CA SER A 316 -16.66 -18.29 1.64
C SER A 316 -15.42 -17.79 0.91
N SER A 317 -15.05 -18.47 -0.18
CA SER A 317 -14.19 -17.92 -1.25
C SER A 317 -15.09 -17.28 -2.32
N PRO A 318 -14.63 -16.23 -3.02
CA PRO A 318 -15.50 -15.39 -3.85
C PRO A 318 -15.92 -16.12 -5.12
N THR A 319 -17.23 -16.20 -5.33
CA THR A 319 -17.89 -16.73 -6.51
C THR A 319 -17.68 -15.78 -7.70
N HIS A 320 -17.23 -16.31 -8.84
CA HIS A 320 -17.22 -15.60 -10.11
C HIS A 320 -18.68 -15.28 -10.50
N GLN A 321 -19.06 -14.00 -10.47
CA GLN A 321 -20.39 -13.58 -10.90
C GLN A 321 -20.44 -13.40 -12.43
N PRO A 322 -21.56 -13.73 -13.10
CA PRO A 322 -21.81 -13.32 -14.47
C PRO A 322 -21.95 -11.78 -14.57
N PRO A 323 -21.69 -11.18 -15.74
CA PRO A 323 -21.61 -9.73 -15.89
C PRO A 323 -22.95 -9.03 -15.55
N PRO A 324 -22.90 -7.80 -15.01
CA PRO A 324 -24.09 -7.03 -14.67
C PRO A 324 -24.88 -6.64 -15.93
N SER A 325 -26.20 -6.75 -15.87
CA SER A 325 -27.11 -6.25 -16.91
C SER A 325 -27.26 -4.73 -16.82
N TYR A 326 -27.23 -4.05 -17.97
CA TYR A 326 -27.20 -2.58 -18.04
C TYR A 326 -28.57 -1.96 -18.43
N THR A 327 -28.94 -0.86 -17.78
CA THR A 327 -30.04 0.06 -18.15
C THR A 327 -29.49 1.49 -18.32
N GLN A 328 -29.67 2.11 -19.50
CA GLN A 328 -29.20 3.50 -19.83
C GLN A 328 -30.02 4.56 -19.08
N PRO A 329 -29.39 5.68 -18.68
CA PRO A 329 -29.62 6.92 -19.44
C PRO A 329 -28.42 7.89 -19.62
N THR A 330 -28.63 8.76 -20.60
CA THR A 330 -27.79 9.65 -21.40
C THR A 330 -27.23 10.94 -20.77
N SER A 331 -26.10 11.39 -21.38
CA SER A 331 -25.62 12.76 -21.70
C SER A 331 -24.91 13.62 -20.65
N PHE A 332 -23.70 14.16 -20.99
CA PHE A 332 -23.33 15.60 -21.18
C PHE A 332 -21.82 15.74 -21.52
N GLN A 333 -21.47 16.20 -22.73
CA GLN A 333 -20.95 17.54 -23.11
C GLN A 333 -19.57 17.98 -22.57
N THR A 334 -18.67 18.20 -23.54
CA THR A 334 -17.27 18.64 -23.47
C THR A 334 -17.11 20.16 -23.35
N LEU A 335 -16.09 20.60 -22.62
CA LEU A 335 -15.53 21.96 -22.71
C LEU A 335 -14.00 21.94 -22.86
N HIS A 336 -13.55 22.86 -23.70
CA HIS A 336 -12.25 23.15 -24.27
C HIS A 336 -11.50 24.19 -23.41
N THR A 337 -10.16 24.19 -23.36
CA THR A 337 -9.34 25.44 -23.49
C THR A 337 -7.82 25.21 -23.64
N SER A 338 -7.32 25.71 -24.76
CA SER A 338 -6.10 26.50 -25.08
C SER A 338 -4.78 26.44 -24.29
N GLN A 339 -3.71 26.30 -25.09
CA GLN A 339 -2.28 26.53 -24.84
C GLN A 339 -1.87 28.02 -24.81
N SER A 340 -0.74 28.35 -24.16
CA SER A 340 0.34 29.22 -24.69
C SER A 340 1.57 29.38 -23.75
N PRO A 341 2.71 29.92 -24.23
CA PRO A 341 4.06 29.33 -24.06
C PRO A 341 5.06 30.17 -23.24
N TYR A 342 6.24 29.61 -22.91
CA TYR A 342 7.45 30.38 -22.57
C TYR A 342 8.76 29.75 -23.08
N PRO A 343 9.81 30.57 -23.32
CA PRO A 343 11.06 30.20 -23.99
C PRO A 343 12.19 29.77 -23.03
N THR A 344 13.30 29.35 -23.64
CA THR A 344 14.52 28.73 -23.08
C THR A 344 15.58 29.77 -22.63
N ASN A 345 16.26 29.55 -21.49
CA ASN A 345 17.74 29.43 -21.42
C ASN A 345 18.32 29.12 -20.01
N THR A 346 19.02 27.97 -19.98
CA THR A 346 20.24 27.52 -19.27
C THR A 346 20.87 28.29 -18.09
N THR A 347 21.18 27.57 -17.00
CA THR A 347 22.58 27.26 -16.58
C THR A 347 22.66 26.13 -15.53
N THR A 348 23.42 25.09 -15.90
CA THR A 348 24.28 24.18 -15.09
C THR A 348 23.91 23.79 -13.65
N THR A 349 23.47 22.54 -13.47
CA THR A 349 24.07 21.60 -12.51
C THR A 349 23.90 20.18 -13.09
N THR A 350 24.93 19.36 -12.95
CA THR A 350 25.12 18.02 -13.53
C THR A 350 23.94 17.06 -13.31
N ASP A 351 23.23 16.78 -14.40
CA ASP A 351 22.20 15.74 -14.51
C ASP A 351 22.58 14.80 -15.67
N TYR A 352 22.44 13.50 -15.45
CA TYR A 352 22.71 12.47 -16.46
C TYR A 352 21.67 12.56 -17.59
N PRO A 353 22.06 12.76 -18.87
CA PRO A 353 21.09 12.83 -19.95
C PRO A 353 20.67 11.42 -20.38
N LEU A 354 19.36 11.18 -20.42
CA LEU A 354 18.75 10.02 -21.07
C LEU A 354 18.94 10.10 -22.61
N PRO A 355 19.27 8.99 -23.30
CA PRO A 355 19.27 8.98 -24.75
C PRO A 355 17.84 9.02 -25.30
N ARG A 356 17.59 9.95 -26.22
CA ARG A 356 16.33 10.09 -26.99
C ARG A 356 16.41 9.28 -28.30
N SER A 357 15.25 8.71 -28.67
CA SER A 357 14.80 8.09 -29.95
C SER A 357 14.89 6.55 -30.01
N LEU A 358 13.91 5.75 -30.50
CA LEU A 358 12.51 5.80 -31.04
C LEU A 358 12.00 4.31 -31.04
N PRO A 359 10.74 3.90 -31.35
CA PRO A 359 9.59 4.63 -31.90
C PRO A 359 8.24 4.49 -31.12
N THR A 360 7.34 5.46 -31.39
CA THR A 360 5.87 5.46 -31.23
C THR A 360 5.27 4.90 -29.93
N GLN A 361 5.03 5.79 -28.96
CA GLN A 361 4.07 5.56 -27.87
C GLN A 361 2.67 5.32 -28.46
N PRO A 362 1.96 4.24 -28.08
CA PRO A 362 0.50 4.29 -28.07
C PRO A 362 0.09 5.31 -27.00
N ALA A 363 -0.86 6.18 -27.36
CA ALA A 363 -1.38 7.23 -26.49
C ALA A 363 -1.85 6.65 -25.15
N ALA A 364 -1.75 7.44 -24.08
CA ALA A 364 -1.91 7.06 -22.67
C ALA A 364 -3.29 6.48 -22.24
N ASN A 365 -4.13 6.07 -23.19
CA ASN A 365 -5.46 5.49 -22.98
C ASN A 365 -5.65 4.14 -23.69
N CYS A 366 -4.61 3.47 -24.16
CA CYS A 366 -4.76 2.13 -24.77
C CYS A 366 -4.62 1.01 -23.72
N VAL A 367 -5.49 0.00 -23.82
CA VAL A 367 -5.45 -1.24 -23.02
C VAL A 367 -5.29 -2.43 -23.95
N THR A 368 -4.66 -3.50 -23.47
CA THR A 368 -4.45 -4.73 -24.25
C THR A 368 -5.45 -5.79 -23.82
N ALA A 369 -6.14 -6.41 -24.77
CA ALA A 369 -7.05 -7.52 -24.50
C ALA A 369 -6.32 -8.76 -23.96
N LEU A 370 -6.76 -9.27 -22.80
CA LEU A 370 -6.25 -10.50 -22.20
C LEU A 370 -6.98 -11.75 -22.71
N TYR A 371 -8.22 -11.59 -23.18
CA TYR A 371 -9.11 -12.65 -23.64
C TYR A 371 -9.87 -12.22 -24.90
N ASP A 372 -10.37 -13.19 -25.66
CA ASP A 372 -11.30 -12.93 -26.76
C ASP A 372 -12.67 -12.53 -26.20
N TYR A 373 -13.34 -11.58 -26.86
CA TYR A 373 -14.69 -11.17 -26.53
C TYR A 373 -15.51 -10.97 -27.80
N GLU A 374 -16.65 -11.66 -27.88
CA GLU A 374 -17.61 -11.56 -28.97
C GLU A 374 -18.83 -10.75 -28.50
N ALA A 375 -19.15 -9.69 -29.25
CA ALA A 375 -20.30 -8.82 -29.00
C ALA A 375 -21.60 -9.64 -28.83
N GLN A 376 -22.29 -9.42 -27.71
CA GLN A 376 -23.52 -10.14 -27.39
C GLN A 376 -24.76 -9.28 -27.64
N ALA A 377 -24.60 -7.95 -27.67
CA ALA A 377 -25.64 -6.98 -27.95
C ALA A 377 -25.20 -5.92 -28.98
N GLU A 378 -26.18 -5.22 -29.54
CA GLU A 378 -25.93 -4.09 -30.43
C GLU A 378 -25.31 -2.92 -29.63
N GLY A 379 -24.05 -2.58 -29.95
CA GLY A 379 -23.27 -1.57 -29.22
C GLY A 379 -22.04 -2.13 -28.49
N ASP A 380 -21.91 -3.45 -28.39
CA ASP A 380 -20.71 -4.10 -27.82
C ASP A 380 -19.53 -4.07 -28.81
N LEU A 381 -18.31 -3.99 -28.28
CA LEU A 381 -17.07 -4.03 -29.05
C LEU A 381 -16.46 -5.43 -29.01
N SER A 382 -16.51 -6.19 -30.11
CA SER A 382 -15.76 -7.45 -30.22
C SER A 382 -14.26 -7.20 -30.41
N PHE A 383 -13.42 -8.02 -29.77
CA PHE A 383 -11.96 -8.00 -29.90
C PHE A 383 -11.36 -9.39 -29.62
N HIS A 384 -10.14 -9.59 -30.07
CA HIS A 384 -9.36 -10.81 -29.78
C HIS A 384 -8.27 -10.49 -28.76
N ARG A 385 -7.79 -11.53 -28.08
CA ARG A 385 -6.61 -11.44 -27.23
C ARG A 385 -5.46 -10.77 -27.97
N ASP A 386 -4.73 -9.94 -27.24
CA ASP A 386 -3.62 -9.10 -27.68
C ASP A 386 -4.01 -7.90 -28.57
N ASP A 387 -5.31 -7.67 -28.85
CA ASP A 387 -5.77 -6.44 -29.49
C ASP A 387 -5.54 -5.22 -28.58
N VAL A 388 -5.14 -4.10 -29.18
CA VAL A 388 -4.92 -2.82 -28.47
C VAL A 388 -6.15 -1.93 -28.66
N ILE A 389 -6.92 -1.76 -27.59
CA ILE A 389 -8.18 -1.01 -27.58
C ILE A 389 -7.90 0.37 -27.01
N GLU A 390 -8.34 1.42 -27.72
CA GLU A 390 -8.30 2.78 -27.21
C GLU A 390 -9.48 3.04 -26.28
N VAL A 391 -9.21 3.28 -24.99
CA VAL A 391 -10.23 3.57 -23.97
C VAL A 391 -10.70 5.01 -24.09
N ILE A 392 -12.00 5.19 -24.34
CA ILE A 392 -12.68 6.49 -24.41
C ILE A 392 -13.22 6.87 -23.03
N GLU A 393 -13.81 5.90 -22.32
CA GLU A 393 -14.40 6.11 -20.99
C GLU A 393 -14.17 4.86 -20.12
N ARG A 394 -13.63 5.06 -18.90
CA ARG A 394 -13.41 4.00 -17.90
C ARG A 394 -13.99 4.39 -16.54
N THR A 395 -14.60 3.43 -15.86
CA THR A 395 -14.93 3.54 -14.44
C THR A 395 -13.71 3.14 -13.60
N ALA A 396 -13.67 3.54 -12.33
CA ALA A 396 -12.63 3.14 -11.39
C ALA A 396 -12.68 1.66 -10.97
N ASP A 397 -13.82 0.98 -11.22
CA ASP A 397 -14.00 -0.45 -10.98
C ASP A 397 -13.60 -1.23 -12.25
N PRO A 398 -12.58 -2.11 -12.19
CA PRO A 398 -12.18 -2.96 -13.31
C PRO A 398 -13.24 -3.99 -13.69
N ASN A 399 -14.25 -4.26 -12.87
CA ASN A 399 -15.35 -5.16 -13.20
C ASN A 399 -16.52 -4.48 -13.91
N ASP A 400 -16.43 -3.17 -14.14
CA ASP A 400 -17.45 -2.39 -14.82
C ASP A 400 -17.23 -2.39 -16.35
N TRP A 401 -18.24 -1.97 -17.10
CA TRP A 401 -18.16 -1.83 -18.55
C TRP A 401 -17.47 -0.53 -18.94
N TRP A 402 -16.50 -0.62 -19.85
CA TRP A 402 -15.77 0.53 -20.39
C TRP A 402 -16.15 0.76 -21.85
N THR A 403 -15.98 2.00 -22.34
CA THR A 403 -16.20 2.33 -23.75
C THR A 403 -14.86 2.46 -24.44
N GLY A 404 -14.67 1.74 -25.55
CA GLY A 404 -13.42 1.76 -26.30
C GLY A 404 -13.62 1.78 -27.80
N ARG A 405 -12.51 1.98 -28.51
CA ARG A 405 -12.42 1.99 -29.96
C ARG A 405 -11.33 1.05 -30.43
N LEU A 406 -11.71 0.16 -31.35
CA LEU A 406 -10.81 -0.77 -32.02
C LEU A 406 -11.11 -0.75 -33.52
N ASN A 407 -10.10 -0.56 -34.36
CA ASN A 407 -10.23 -0.54 -35.83
C ASN A 407 -11.33 0.41 -36.36
N GLY A 408 -11.53 1.57 -35.71
CA GLY A 408 -12.53 2.55 -36.08
C GLY A 408 -13.97 2.23 -35.65
N LYS A 409 -14.21 1.07 -35.03
CA LYS A 409 -15.48 0.73 -34.38
C LYS A 409 -15.42 1.08 -32.90
N GLN A 410 -16.45 1.77 -32.42
CA GLN A 410 -16.60 2.14 -31.01
C GLN A 410 -17.74 1.33 -30.40
N GLY A 411 -17.52 0.80 -29.19
CA GLY A 411 -18.51 0.04 -28.45
C GLY A 411 -18.10 -0.16 -26.99
N ILE A 412 -19.00 -0.77 -26.23
CA ILE A 412 -18.75 -1.11 -24.83
C ILE A 412 -18.10 -2.49 -24.69
N PHE A 413 -17.25 -2.66 -23.69
CA PHE A 413 -16.60 -3.93 -23.40
C PHE A 413 -16.32 -4.11 -21.90
N PRO A 414 -16.19 -5.34 -21.40
CA PRO A 414 -15.90 -5.60 -19.99
C PRO A 414 -14.45 -5.23 -19.62
N GLY A 415 -14.27 -4.33 -18.63
CA GLY A 415 -12.95 -3.83 -18.23
C GLY A 415 -12.02 -4.90 -17.66
N ASN A 416 -12.55 -6.02 -17.17
CA ASN A 416 -11.78 -7.13 -16.62
C ASN A 416 -11.19 -8.05 -17.69
N TYR A 417 -11.47 -7.79 -18.98
CA TYR A 417 -10.94 -8.54 -20.11
C TYR A 417 -9.70 -7.89 -20.72
N VAL A 418 -9.21 -6.80 -20.14
CA VAL A 418 -8.10 -5.99 -20.67
C VAL A 418 -7.11 -5.61 -19.54
N ALA A 419 -5.87 -5.25 -19.88
CA ALA A 419 -4.83 -4.81 -18.95
C ALA A 419 -4.09 -3.54 -19.39
#